data_AF-A0A847C0I3-F1
#
_entry.id   AF-A0A847C0I3-F1
#
_cell.length_a   1.000
_cell.length_b   1.000
_cell.length_c   1.000
_cell.angle_alpha   90.00
_cell.angle_beta   90.00
_cell.angle_gamma   90.00
#
_symmetry.space_group_name_H-M   'P 1'
#
loop_
_entity.id
_entity.type
_entity.pdbx_description
1 polymer ?
#
loop_
_entity_poly.entity_id
_entity_poly.type
_entity_poly.pdbx_seq_one_letter_code
_entity_poly.pdbx_strand_id
1 'polypeptide(L)'
;FHPLFINTHFNHPREVTAESADACRQLADAGIPLGNQTVLLRGVNDSSPVLRELFQKLLKIRVRPYYLHQMDLTRGAGHFRTPLSCGLRIMAELRGTLSGLAIPTFVVDLPGGKGKIPLLPEYGALRGNQVILRSPCGEEVVYPDLC
;
A
#
# COMPACT_ATOMS: atom_id res chain seq x y z
N PHE A 1 -1.23 25.72 12.01
CA PHE A 1 -1.84 24.51 12.61
C PHE A 1 -2.87 23.98 11.63
N HIS A 2 -2.73 22.76 11.13
CA HIS A 2 -3.65 22.15 10.16
C HIS A 2 -4.34 20.95 10.83
N PRO A 3 -5.53 21.10 11.45
CA PRO A 3 -6.18 20.05 12.25
C PRO A 3 -6.88 18.97 11.43
N LEU A 4 -6.87 19.07 10.10
CA LEU A 4 -7.65 18.22 9.20
C LEU A 4 -6.73 17.34 8.35
N PHE A 5 -7.03 16.05 8.32
CA PHE A 5 -6.45 15.08 7.41
C PHE A 5 -7.58 14.50 6.56
N ILE A 6 -7.35 14.32 5.26
CA ILE A 6 -8.34 13.72 4.36
C ILE A 6 -7.75 12.48 3.71
N ASN A 7 -8.49 11.38 3.75
CA ASN A 7 -8.17 10.18 3.01
C ASN A 7 -9.10 10.06 1.80
N THR A 8 -8.50 9.96 0.62
CA THR A 8 -9.18 9.70 -0.65
C THR A 8 -9.27 8.20 -0.92
N HIS A 9 -10.00 7.80 -1.96
CA HIS A 9 -10.14 6.39 -2.37
C HIS A 9 -9.90 6.27 -3.88
N PHE A 10 -8.68 5.92 -4.26
CA PHE A 10 -8.28 5.71 -5.64
C PHE A 10 -7.82 4.27 -5.77
N ASN A 11 -8.38 3.55 -6.74
CA ASN A 11 -8.08 2.15 -7.03
C ASN A 11 -7.33 1.97 -8.33
N HIS A 12 -7.43 2.91 -9.28
CA HIS A 12 -6.81 2.74 -10.58
C HIS A 12 -6.13 4.02 -11.10
N PRO A 13 -4.99 3.95 -11.81
CA PRO A 13 -4.31 5.12 -12.38
C PRO A 13 -5.15 5.99 -13.32
N ARG A 14 -6.29 5.46 -13.81
CA ARG A 14 -7.24 6.15 -14.69
C ARG A 14 -8.16 7.12 -13.94
N GLU A 15 -8.29 6.94 -12.63
CA GLU A 15 -9.09 7.82 -11.77
C GLU A 15 -8.32 9.10 -11.40
N VAL A 16 -7.01 9.13 -11.63
CA VAL A 16 -6.20 10.35 -11.55
C VAL A 16 -6.34 11.12 -12.85
N THR A 17 -7.43 11.89 -12.94
CA THR A 17 -7.78 12.77 -14.07
C THR A 17 -7.29 14.19 -13.80
N ALA A 18 -7.48 15.10 -14.75
CA ALA A 18 -7.17 16.51 -14.55
C ALA A 18 -8.01 17.12 -13.41
N GLU A 19 -9.30 16.75 -13.34
CA GLU A 19 -10.26 17.22 -12.36
C GLU A 19 -9.93 16.69 -10.95
N SER A 20 -9.65 15.39 -10.82
CA SER A 20 -9.31 14.82 -9.51
C SER A 20 -7.94 15.27 -9.01
N ALA A 21 -6.98 15.47 -9.93
CA ALA A 21 -5.70 16.08 -9.62
C ALA A 21 -5.86 17.54 -9.15
N ASP A 22 -6.71 18.33 -9.80
CA ASP A 22 -6.97 19.71 -9.41
C ASP A 22 -7.61 19.80 -8.01
N ALA A 23 -8.64 18.97 -7.74
CA ALA A 23 -9.25 18.90 -6.42
C ALA A 23 -8.24 18.54 -5.32
N CYS A 24 -7.37 17.54 -5.55
CA CYS A 24 -6.32 17.19 -4.61
C CYS A 24 -5.30 18.32 -4.41
N ARG A 25 -4.93 19.03 -5.50
CA ARG A 25 -4.02 20.17 -5.39
C ARG A 25 -4.61 21.29 -4.54
N GLN A 26 -5.87 21.66 -4.75
CA GLN A 26 -6.53 22.71 -3.96
C GLN A 26 -6.54 22.37 -2.46
N LEU A 27 -6.87 21.12 -2.10
CA LEU A 27 -6.83 20.67 -0.71
C LEU A 27 -5.40 20.71 -0.12
N ALA A 28 -4.42 20.25 -0.89
CA ALA A 28 -3.03 20.26 -0.47
C ALA A 28 -2.45 21.70 -0.36
N ASP A 29 -2.85 22.62 -1.25
CA ASP A 29 -2.49 24.04 -1.20
C ASP A 29 -3.11 24.75 0.01
N ALA A 30 -4.29 24.31 0.45
CA ALA A 30 -4.87 24.72 1.74
C ALA A 30 -4.15 24.10 2.96
N GLY A 31 -3.06 23.35 2.75
CA GLY A 31 -2.25 22.75 3.80
C GLY A 31 -2.83 21.49 4.42
N ILE A 32 -3.86 20.89 3.81
CA ILE A 32 -4.49 19.65 4.30
C ILE A 32 -3.66 18.44 3.84
N PRO A 33 -3.11 17.62 4.76
CA PRO A 33 -2.42 16.40 4.36
C PRO A 33 -3.39 15.38 3.79
N LEU A 34 -3.05 14.84 2.62
CA LEU A 34 -3.87 13.89 1.89
C LEU A 34 -3.27 12.49 1.93
N GLY A 35 -4.08 11.53 2.34
CA GLY A 35 -3.81 10.10 2.21
C GLY A 35 -4.70 9.45 1.15
N ASN A 36 -4.38 8.22 0.77
CA ASN A 36 -5.22 7.38 -0.08
C ASN A 36 -5.37 5.98 0.50
N GLN A 37 -6.60 5.50 0.52
CA GLN A 37 -6.96 4.13 0.86
C GLN A 37 -7.38 3.41 -0.42
N THR A 38 -6.47 2.61 -0.96
CA THR A 38 -6.73 1.73 -2.11
C THR A 38 -7.27 0.39 -1.60
N VAL A 39 -8.19 -0.23 -2.32
CA VAL A 39 -8.61 -1.62 -2.11
C VAL A 39 -8.04 -2.50 -3.21
N LEU A 40 -7.48 -3.64 -2.85
CA LEU A 40 -6.98 -4.63 -3.79
C LEU A 40 -8.17 -5.39 -4.40
N LEU A 41 -8.41 -5.16 -5.70
CA LEU A 41 -9.57 -5.61 -6.44
C LEU A 41 -9.12 -6.44 -7.65
N ARG A 42 -9.61 -7.68 -7.72
CA ARG A 42 -9.36 -8.61 -8.83
C ARG A 42 -9.81 -8.02 -10.17
N GLY A 43 -8.95 -8.05 -11.17
CA GLY A 43 -9.23 -7.55 -12.51
C GLY A 43 -9.24 -6.02 -12.64
N VAL A 44 -8.91 -5.30 -11.57
CA VAL A 44 -8.81 -3.84 -11.56
C VAL A 44 -7.37 -3.41 -11.29
N ASN A 45 -6.83 -3.80 -10.14
CA ASN A 45 -5.52 -3.34 -9.67
C ASN A 45 -4.70 -4.44 -8.99
N ASP A 46 -5.02 -5.71 -9.24
CA ASP A 46 -4.35 -6.88 -8.68
C ASP A 46 -3.01 -7.22 -9.36
N SER A 47 -2.27 -6.18 -9.78
CA SER A 47 -0.91 -6.31 -10.32
C SER A 47 0.00 -5.17 -9.87
N SER A 48 1.28 -5.50 -9.64
CA SER A 48 2.29 -4.52 -9.24
C SER A 48 2.46 -3.38 -10.25
N PRO A 49 2.51 -3.60 -11.58
CA PRO A 49 2.63 -2.50 -12.53
C PRO A 49 1.52 -1.45 -12.42
N VAL A 50 0.27 -1.89 -12.24
CA VAL A 50 -0.90 -1.00 -12.11
C VAL A 50 -0.82 -0.20 -10.81
N LEU A 51 -0.57 -0.86 -9.68
CA LEU A 51 -0.45 -0.16 -8.39
C LEU A 51 0.78 0.74 -8.33
N ARG A 52 1.88 0.36 -8.97
CA ARG A 52 3.08 1.20 -9.11
C ARG A 52 2.76 2.50 -9.83
N GLU A 53 2.07 2.42 -10.97
CA GLU A 53 1.65 3.61 -11.72
C GLU A 53 0.71 4.48 -10.88
N LEU A 54 -0.26 3.87 -10.19
CA LEU A 54 -1.22 4.58 -9.34
C LEU A 54 -0.49 5.35 -8.25
N PHE A 55 0.35 4.69 -7.47
CA PHE A 55 1.04 5.30 -6.34
C PHE A 55 2.01 6.41 -6.77
N GLN A 56 2.66 6.27 -7.93
CA GLN A 56 3.44 7.35 -8.52
C GLN A 56 2.57 8.55 -8.90
N LYS A 57 1.41 8.32 -9.52
CA LYS A 57 0.47 9.39 -9.87
C LYS A 57 -0.09 10.10 -8.64
N LEU A 58 -0.43 9.36 -7.58
CA LEU A 58 -0.91 9.92 -6.32
C LEU A 58 0.13 10.87 -5.69
N LEU A 59 1.40 10.47 -5.63
CA LEU A 59 2.45 11.34 -5.10
C LEU A 59 2.63 12.62 -5.92
N LYS A 60 2.50 12.55 -7.26
CA LYS A 60 2.56 13.74 -8.13
C LYS A 60 1.48 14.77 -7.80
N ILE A 61 0.33 14.34 -7.26
CA ILE A 61 -0.76 15.21 -6.84
C ILE A 61 -0.79 15.44 -5.31
N ARG A 62 0.33 15.18 -4.61
CA ARG A 62 0.50 15.33 -3.15
C ARG A 62 -0.45 14.48 -2.30
N VAL A 63 -0.88 13.34 -2.84
CA VAL A 63 -1.66 12.33 -2.11
C VAL A 63 -0.74 11.17 -1.75
N ARG A 64 -0.59 10.89 -0.46
CA ARG A 64 0.25 9.79 0.02
C ARG A 64 -0.52 8.47 -0.02
N PRO A 65 -0.02 7.41 -0.69
CA PRO A 65 -0.56 6.05 -0.52
C PRO A 65 -0.48 5.66 0.97
N TYR A 66 -1.63 5.44 1.61
CA TYR A 66 -1.71 5.16 3.04
C TYR A 66 -1.94 3.68 3.30
N TYR A 67 -3.06 3.15 2.78
CA TYR A 67 -3.38 1.73 2.90
C TYR A 67 -3.65 1.10 1.54
N LEU A 68 -3.21 -0.15 1.41
CA LEU A 68 -3.76 -1.11 0.47
C LEU A 68 -4.59 -2.10 1.28
N HIS A 69 -5.92 -2.03 1.18
CA HIS A 69 -6.83 -2.94 1.88
C HIS A 69 -6.99 -4.22 1.09
N GLN A 70 -6.93 -5.36 1.77
CA GLN A 70 -7.55 -6.57 1.28
C GLN A 70 -9.07 -6.34 1.16
N MET A 71 -9.67 -6.74 0.04
CA MET A 71 -11.12 -6.64 -0.14
C MET A 71 -11.88 -7.37 0.98
N ASP A 72 -12.83 -6.68 1.61
CA ASP A 72 -13.63 -7.17 2.72
C ASP A 72 -14.51 -8.36 2.36
N LEU A 73 -15.04 -9.04 3.38
CA LEU A 73 -16.03 -10.12 3.24
C LEU A 73 -17.45 -9.56 3.00
N THR A 74 -17.55 -8.53 2.16
CA THR A 74 -18.82 -7.90 1.83
C THR A 74 -19.67 -8.82 0.96
N ARG A 75 -20.92 -9.04 1.38
CA ARG A 75 -21.87 -9.89 0.64
C ARG A 75 -22.02 -9.38 -0.80
N GLY A 76 -21.91 -10.28 -1.77
CA GLY A 76 -22.05 -9.98 -3.21
C GLY A 76 -20.77 -9.48 -3.90
N ALA A 77 -19.72 -9.10 -3.15
CA ALA A 77 -18.48 -8.56 -3.71
C ALA A 77 -17.33 -9.59 -3.81
N GLY A 78 -17.63 -10.88 -3.60
CA GLY A 78 -16.62 -11.94 -3.57
C GLY A 78 -15.79 -12.09 -4.84
N HIS A 79 -16.34 -11.71 -5.99
CA HIS A 79 -15.66 -11.77 -7.30
C HIS A 79 -14.48 -10.80 -7.40
N PHE A 80 -14.46 -9.72 -6.62
CA PHE A 80 -13.32 -8.81 -6.53
C PHE A 80 -12.21 -9.28 -5.59
N ARG A 81 -12.42 -10.36 -4.82
CA ARG A 81 -11.43 -10.79 -3.84
C ARG A 81 -10.21 -11.43 -4.50
N THR A 82 -9.05 -11.08 -3.99
CA THR A 82 -7.77 -11.75 -4.26
C THR A 82 -7.38 -12.65 -3.08
N PRO A 83 -6.58 -13.71 -3.29
CA PRO A 83 -5.86 -14.36 -2.21
C PRO A 83 -4.93 -13.37 -1.50
N LEU A 84 -4.70 -13.54 -0.19
CA LEU A 84 -3.75 -12.71 0.57
C LEU A 84 -2.34 -12.74 0.01
N SER A 85 -1.93 -13.89 -0.54
CA SER A 85 -0.64 -14.06 -1.21
C SER A 85 -0.45 -13.10 -2.39
N CYS A 86 -1.54 -12.67 -3.04
CA CYS A 86 -1.47 -11.67 -4.11
C CYS A 86 -1.01 -10.31 -3.56
N GLY A 87 -1.62 -9.84 -2.47
CA GLY A 87 -1.24 -8.59 -1.82
C GLY A 87 0.20 -8.63 -1.30
N LEU A 88 0.60 -9.71 -0.61
CA LEU A 88 1.98 -9.89 -0.13
C LEU A 88 3.01 -9.88 -1.26
N ARG A 89 2.72 -10.60 -2.36
CA ARG A 89 3.58 -10.61 -3.55
C ARG A 89 3.72 -9.22 -4.15
N ILE A 90 2.61 -8.50 -4.34
CA ILE A 90 2.66 -7.14 -4.89
C ILE A 90 3.44 -6.21 -3.97
N MET A 91 3.22 -6.26 -2.65
CA MET A 91 3.99 -5.47 -1.70
C MET A 91 5.49 -5.74 -1.78
N ALA A 92 5.89 -7.00 -1.95
CA ALA A 92 7.29 -7.36 -2.15
C ALA A 92 7.85 -6.76 -3.45
N GLU A 93 7.12 -6.85 -4.56
CA GLU A 93 7.50 -6.31 -5.87
C GLU A 93 7.58 -4.77 -5.89
N LEU A 94 6.73 -4.09 -5.12
CA LEU A 94 6.73 -2.63 -5.00
C LEU A 94 7.91 -2.13 -4.16
N ARG A 95 8.31 -2.87 -3.12
CA ARG A 95 9.49 -2.52 -2.32
C ARG A 95 10.75 -2.66 -3.17
N GLY A 96 11.59 -1.63 -3.16
CA GLY A 96 12.79 -1.56 -4.01
C GLY A 96 12.54 -0.97 -5.40
N THR A 97 11.29 -0.84 -5.85
CA THR A 97 10.95 -0.17 -7.13
C THR A 97 10.31 1.20 -6.96
N LEU A 98 9.79 1.50 -5.77
CA LEU A 98 9.21 2.78 -5.42
C LEU A 98 9.95 3.46 -4.25
N SER A 99 9.84 4.79 -4.19
CA SER A 99 10.18 5.55 -2.99
C SER A 99 9.37 5.05 -1.79
N GLY A 100 9.99 4.99 -0.61
CA GLY A 100 9.31 4.57 0.62
C GLY A 100 8.05 5.39 0.94
N LEU A 101 7.97 6.64 0.48
CA LEU A 101 6.76 7.47 0.63
C LEU A 101 5.56 6.94 -0.16
N ALA A 102 5.81 6.20 -1.25
CA ALA A 102 4.79 5.64 -2.13
C ALA A 102 4.37 4.21 -1.73
N ILE A 103 5.02 3.62 -0.73
CA ILE A 103 4.71 2.26 -0.26
C ILE A 103 3.60 2.35 0.80
N PRO A 104 2.37 1.90 0.50
CA PRO A 104 1.32 1.86 1.51
C PRO A 104 1.57 0.72 2.51
N THR A 105 0.81 0.70 3.59
CA THR A 105 0.70 -0.50 4.43
C THR A 105 -0.36 -1.42 3.86
N PHE A 106 -0.04 -2.69 3.59
CA PHE A 106 -1.05 -3.68 3.23
C PHE A 106 -1.76 -4.16 4.49
N VAL A 107 -3.08 -4.06 4.53
CA VAL A 107 -3.88 -4.33 5.73
C VAL A 107 -5.07 -5.23 5.43
N VAL A 108 -5.46 -6.01 6.43
CA VAL A 108 -6.67 -6.84 6.43
C VAL A 108 -7.54 -6.43 7.61
N ASP A 109 -8.79 -6.07 7.35
CA ASP A 109 -9.79 -5.92 8.39
C ASP A 109 -10.28 -7.32 8.81
N LEU A 110 -10.10 -7.66 10.09
CA LEU A 110 -10.50 -8.97 10.60
C LEU A 110 -12.03 -9.06 10.76
N PRO A 111 -12.62 -10.23 10.46
CA PRO A 111 -14.05 -10.45 10.64
C PRO A 111 -14.50 -10.19 12.08
N GLY A 112 -15.71 -9.64 12.24
CA GLY A 112 -16.27 -9.34 13.55
C GLY A 112 -15.68 -8.10 14.22
N GLY A 113 -15.08 -7.19 13.45
CA GLY A 113 -14.61 -5.90 13.96
C GLY A 113 -13.34 -5.98 14.83
N LYS A 114 -12.54 -7.03 14.67
CA LYS A 114 -11.32 -7.26 15.47
C LYS A 114 -10.12 -6.40 15.07
N GLY A 115 -10.37 -5.31 14.35
CA GLY A 115 -9.37 -4.34 13.92
C GLY A 115 -8.64 -4.71 12.63
N LYS A 116 -7.72 -3.81 12.25
CA LYS A 116 -6.87 -3.88 11.06
C LYS A 116 -5.53 -4.47 11.41
N ILE A 117 -5.13 -5.53 10.70
CA ILE A 117 -3.82 -6.14 10.87
C ILE A 117 -2.94 -5.79 9.67
N PRO A 118 -1.78 -5.14 9.88
CA PRO A 118 -0.81 -4.93 8.83
C PRO A 118 -0.13 -6.26 8.48
N LEU A 119 0.01 -6.52 7.19
CA LEU A 119 0.74 -7.66 6.66
C LEU A 119 1.98 -7.13 5.92
N LEU A 120 3.12 -7.69 6.26
CA LEU A 120 4.40 -7.40 5.62
C LEU A 120 4.90 -8.65 4.90
N PRO A 121 5.55 -8.51 3.74
CA PRO A 121 6.36 -9.60 3.20
C PRO A 121 7.43 -10.03 4.20
N GLU A 122 7.86 -11.29 4.08
CA GLU A 122 8.92 -11.82 4.91
C GLU A 122 10.27 -11.26 4.45
N TYR A 123 10.91 -10.46 5.31
CA TYR A 123 12.19 -9.80 5.03
C TYR A 123 13.35 -10.37 5.85
N GLY A 124 13.14 -11.43 6.62
CA GLY A 124 14.20 -12.01 7.41
C GLY A 124 13.73 -13.01 8.45
N ALA A 125 14.69 -13.70 9.03
CA ALA A 125 14.47 -14.70 10.06
C ALA A 125 15.63 -14.72 11.05
N LEU A 126 15.33 -15.13 12.28
CA LEU A 126 16.34 -15.48 13.28
C LEU A 126 16.74 -16.95 13.08
N ARG A 127 18.03 -17.21 12.90
CA ARG A 127 18.61 -18.57 12.88
C ARG A 127 19.64 -18.68 13.99
N GLY A 128 19.22 -19.23 15.14
CA GLY A 128 20.04 -19.22 16.35
C GLY A 128 20.27 -17.78 16.82
N ASN A 129 21.54 -17.37 16.91
CA ASN A 129 21.95 -16.00 17.29
C ASN A 129 22.20 -15.10 16.07
N GLN A 130 21.94 -15.57 14.85
CA GLN A 130 22.13 -14.79 13.63
C GLN A 130 20.81 -14.22 13.13
N VAL A 131 20.84 -12.95 12.76
CA VAL A 131 19.75 -12.29 12.04
C VAL A 131 20.05 -12.39 10.55
N ILE A 132 19.18 -13.06 9.78
CA ILE A 132 19.28 -13.11 8.33
C ILE A 132 18.22 -12.20 7.76
N LEU A 133 18.62 -11.16 7.04
CA LEU A 133 17.72 -10.23 6.37
C LEU A 133 17.75 -10.47 4.87
N ARG A 134 16.60 -10.38 4.22
CA ARG A 134 16.44 -10.44 2.78
C ARG A 134 16.25 -9.03 2.22
N SER A 135 17.14 -8.62 1.33
CA SER A 135 17.05 -7.34 0.63
C SER A 135 15.89 -7.34 -0.38
N PRO A 136 15.44 -6.16 -0.85
CA PRO A 136 14.43 -6.09 -1.91
C PRO A 136 14.85 -6.77 -3.24
N CYS A 137 16.15 -6.91 -3.51
CA CYS A 137 16.63 -7.66 -4.68
C CYS A 137 16.74 -9.18 -4.43
N GLY A 138 16.34 -9.66 -3.25
CA GLY A 138 16.29 -11.09 -2.91
C GLY A 138 17.58 -11.66 -2.30
N GLU A 139 18.61 -10.82 -2.12
CA GLU A 139 19.86 -11.22 -1.47
C GLU A 139 19.66 -11.45 0.03
N GLU A 140 20.16 -12.56 0.56
CA GLU A 140 20.20 -12.82 2.00
C GLU A 140 21.51 -12.31 2.59
N VAL A 141 21.39 -11.46 3.60
CA VAL A 141 22.50 -10.82 4.30
C VAL A 141 22.43 -11.21 5.77
N VAL A 142 23.53 -11.74 6.30
CA VAL A 142 23.68 -11.91 7.75
C VAL A 142 23.89 -10.52 8.34
N TYR A 143 22.89 -10.03 9.07
CA TYR A 143 22.95 -8.76 9.76
C TYR A 143 23.76 -8.93 11.06
N PRO A 144 24.82 -8.11 11.28
CA PRO A 144 25.63 -8.18 12.48
C PRO A 144 24.88 -7.54 13.65
N ASP A 145 23.93 -8.29 14.23
CA ASP A 145 23.19 -7.84 15.41
C ASP A 145 24.07 -7.86 16.66
N LEU A 146 23.71 -7.05 17.64
CA LEU A 146 24.42 -7.01 18.91
C LEU A 146 24.07 -8.27 19.73
N CYS A 147 25.09 -9.02 20.14
CA CYS A 147 24.96 -10.15 21.06
C CYS A 147 24.42 -9.75 22.43
#